data_AF-A0A7X8SET9-F1
#
_entry.id   AF-A0A7X8SET9-F1
#
_cell.length_a   1.000
_cell.length_b   1.000
_cell.length_c   1.000
_cell.angle_alpha   90.00
_cell.angle_beta   90.00
_cell.angle_gamma   90.00
#
_symmetry.space_group_name_H-M   'P 1'
#
loop_
_entity.id
_entity.type
_entity.pdbx_description
1 polymer ?
#
loop_
_entity_poly.entity_id
_entity_poly.type
_entity_poly.pdbx_seq_one_letter_code
_entity_poly.pdbx_strand_id
1 'polypeptide(L)'
;MLDREKTIRFNLQERDKRDEREKLEKQEREDLETWTETVLATTEQVAAFRVQLDSYDAKTVDALMDNREAMEAVRHKMDDMLDRAEVLPDGRRVFKTMDGKRVFDEHGQELAPEVIEASSIDDKKPKWETYKDSMDENTRLTYEREQLIEYQTKLDKARARLDKGDITAKETDSIKADLSKTMPDAVREKLGLEKSKPDAKPEASAPALPDDMDNLMRKTGFAPVASVP
;
A
#
# COMPACT_ATOMS: atom_id res chain seq x y z
N MET A 1 -34.86 -20.27 -53.60
CA MET A 1 -34.08 -21.07 -52.62
C MET A 1 -32.58 -21.01 -52.87
N LEU A 2 -32.11 -20.91 -54.11
CA LEU A 2 -30.67 -20.84 -54.47
C LEU A 2 -29.87 -19.65 -53.89
N ASP A 3 -30.49 -18.49 -53.63
CA ASP A 3 -29.77 -17.33 -53.09
C ASP A 3 -29.42 -17.44 -51.60
N ARG A 4 -30.20 -18.21 -50.81
CA ARG A 4 -29.90 -18.42 -49.39
C ARG A 4 -28.65 -19.29 -49.20
N GLU A 5 -28.48 -20.31 -50.02
CA GLU A 5 -27.31 -21.20 -49.95
C GLU A 5 -26.01 -20.52 -50.37
N LYS A 6 -26.04 -19.64 -51.38
CA LYS A 6 -24.87 -18.86 -51.80
C LYS A 6 -24.41 -17.89 -50.71
N THR A 7 -25.34 -17.20 -50.06
CA THR A 7 -25.03 -16.28 -48.97
C THR A 7 -24.49 -16.99 -47.73
N ILE A 8 -24.99 -18.20 -47.42
CA ILE A 8 -24.47 -19.01 -46.30
C ILE A 8 -23.03 -19.48 -46.60
N ARG A 9 -22.74 -19.95 -47.81
CA ARG A 9 -21.38 -20.36 -48.19
C ARG A 9 -20.39 -19.19 -48.19
N PHE A 10 -20.80 -18.03 -48.68
CA PHE A 10 -19.98 -16.83 -48.66
C PHE A 10 -19.64 -16.39 -47.23
N ASN A 11 -20.63 -16.37 -46.32
CA ASN A 11 -20.41 -16.03 -44.92
C ASN A 11 -19.55 -17.05 -44.17
N LEU A 12 -19.65 -18.35 -44.49
CA LEU A 12 -18.74 -19.36 -43.93
C LEU A 12 -17.30 -19.13 -44.40
N GLN A 13 -17.13 -18.87 -45.70
CA GLN A 13 -15.81 -18.67 -46.30
C GLN A 13 -15.13 -17.39 -45.80
N GLU A 14 -15.88 -16.32 -45.52
CA GLU A 14 -15.35 -15.11 -44.91
C GLU A 14 -14.98 -15.30 -43.43
N ARG A 15 -15.73 -16.13 -42.68
CA ARG A 15 -15.35 -16.49 -41.30
C ARG A 15 -14.08 -17.34 -41.26
N ASP A 16 -13.97 -18.35 -42.12
CA ASP A 16 -12.77 -19.19 -42.17
C ASP A 16 -11.52 -18.37 -42.54
N LYS A 17 -11.62 -17.45 -43.51
CA LYS A 17 -10.52 -16.55 -43.87
C LYS A 17 -10.13 -15.62 -42.73
N ARG A 18 -11.11 -15.12 -41.98
CA ARG A 18 -10.85 -14.26 -40.81
C ARG A 18 -10.16 -15.05 -39.70
N ASP A 19 -10.62 -16.27 -39.42
CA ASP A 19 -10.05 -17.14 -38.40
C ASP A 19 -8.63 -17.59 -38.79
N GLU A 20 -8.35 -17.87 -40.06
CA GLU A 20 -7.00 -18.15 -40.56
C GLU A 20 -6.07 -16.94 -40.43
N ARG A 21 -6.57 -15.75 -40.75
CA ARG A 21 -5.79 -14.51 -40.60
C ARG A 21 -5.49 -14.22 -39.13
N GLU A 22 -6.48 -14.36 -38.23
CA GLU A 22 -6.28 -14.21 -36.79
C GLU A 22 -5.30 -15.24 -36.24
N LYS A 23 -5.31 -16.48 -36.74
CA LYS A 23 -4.32 -17.51 -36.37
C LYS A 23 -2.90 -17.16 -36.84
N LEU A 24 -2.75 -16.71 -38.08
CA LEU A 24 -1.45 -16.29 -38.63
C LEU A 24 -0.90 -15.09 -37.87
N GLU A 25 -1.73 -14.06 -37.63
CA GLU A 25 -1.34 -12.88 -36.85
C GLU A 25 -0.97 -13.25 -35.41
N LYS A 26 -1.68 -14.21 -34.81
CA LYS A 26 -1.35 -14.72 -33.48
C LYS A 26 -0.03 -15.50 -33.48
N GLN A 27 0.19 -16.35 -34.47
CA GLN A 27 1.39 -17.16 -34.59
C GLN A 27 2.64 -16.31 -34.86
N GLU A 28 2.56 -15.31 -35.75
CA GLU A 28 3.64 -14.34 -35.96
C GLU A 28 3.95 -13.55 -34.69
N ARG A 29 2.92 -13.20 -33.90
CA ARG A 29 3.11 -12.49 -32.63
C ARG A 29 3.80 -13.39 -31.58
N GLU A 30 3.41 -14.66 -31.49
CA GLU A 30 4.03 -15.66 -30.61
C GLU A 30 5.51 -15.91 -31.02
N ASP A 31 5.80 -16.03 -32.31
CA ASP A 31 7.16 -16.22 -32.82
C ASP A 31 8.05 -14.99 -32.53
N LEU A 32 7.52 -13.77 -32.69
CA LEU A 32 8.22 -12.53 -32.38
C LEU A 32 8.49 -12.37 -30.87
N GLU A 33 7.51 -12.72 -30.02
CA GLU A 33 7.68 -12.74 -28.56
C GLU A 33 8.76 -13.75 -28.12
N THR A 34 8.78 -14.94 -28.74
CA THR A 34 9.78 -15.97 -28.42
C THR A 34 11.18 -15.54 -28.84
N TRP A 35 11.31 -14.86 -29.99
CA TRP A 35 12.60 -14.34 -30.45
C TRP A 35 13.12 -13.22 -29.54
N THR A 36 12.26 -12.27 -29.15
CA THR A 36 12.63 -11.19 -28.24
C THR A 36 12.97 -11.67 -26.82
N GLU A 37 12.43 -12.82 -26.38
CA GLU A 37 12.81 -13.47 -25.12
C GLU A 37 14.25 -13.98 -25.09
N THR A 38 14.85 -14.29 -26.24
CA THR A 38 16.19 -14.91 -26.31
C THR A 38 17.32 -13.92 -26.64
N VAL A 39 16.99 -12.69 -27.04
CA VAL A 39 18.00 -11.66 -27.36
C VAL A 39 18.58 -11.07 -26.06
N LEU A 40 19.88 -11.27 -25.86
CA LEU A 40 20.64 -10.63 -24.78
C LEU A 40 20.57 -9.11 -24.90
N ALA A 41 20.49 -8.42 -23.75
CA ALA A 41 20.57 -6.97 -23.72
C ALA A 41 21.96 -6.51 -24.21
N THR A 42 22.00 -5.42 -24.97
CA THR A 42 23.27 -4.85 -25.42
C THR A 42 24.04 -4.27 -24.24
N THR A 43 25.37 -4.18 -24.37
CA THR A 43 26.22 -3.54 -23.37
C THR A 43 25.81 -2.09 -23.09
N GLU A 44 25.38 -1.37 -24.13
CA GLU A 44 24.84 -0.01 -24.03
C GLU A 44 23.53 0.04 -23.25
N GLN A 45 22.58 -0.88 -23.51
CA GLN A 45 21.33 -0.97 -22.76
C GLN A 45 21.56 -1.25 -21.27
N VAL A 46 22.47 -2.17 -20.97
CA VAL A 46 22.86 -2.50 -19.59
C VAL A 46 23.52 -1.30 -18.92
N ALA A 47 24.46 -0.62 -19.59
CA ALA A 47 25.13 0.56 -19.06
C ALA A 47 24.15 1.72 -18.79
N ALA A 48 23.25 2.01 -19.72
CA ALA A 48 22.22 3.02 -19.54
C ALA A 48 21.29 2.68 -18.37
N PHE A 49 20.93 1.40 -18.21
CA PHE A 49 20.10 0.99 -17.10
C PHE A 49 20.82 1.08 -15.75
N ARG A 50 22.13 0.81 -15.68
CA ARG A 50 22.92 1.03 -14.45
C ARG A 50 22.89 2.49 -14.00
N VAL A 51 23.10 3.42 -14.93
CA VAL A 51 23.02 4.86 -14.64
C VAL A 51 21.64 5.24 -14.10
N GLN A 52 20.58 4.66 -14.66
CA GLN A 52 19.21 4.86 -14.17
C GLN A 52 19.02 4.30 -12.74
N LEU A 53 19.53 3.10 -12.45
CA LEU A 53 19.50 2.51 -11.11
C LEU A 53 20.25 3.37 -10.09
N ASP A 54 21.39 3.95 -10.45
CA ASP A 54 22.16 4.84 -9.58
C ASP A 54 21.40 6.12 -9.26
N SER A 55 20.68 6.68 -10.24
CA SER A 55 19.78 7.82 -10.02
C SER A 55 18.65 7.45 -9.05
N TYR A 56 17.99 6.31 -9.26
CA TYR A 56 16.91 5.84 -8.39
C TYR A 56 17.38 5.59 -6.96
N ASP A 57 18.55 4.99 -6.79
CA ASP A 57 19.14 4.71 -5.49
C ASP A 57 19.48 6.00 -4.74
N ALA A 58 20.15 6.95 -5.41
CA ALA A 58 20.42 8.27 -4.83
C ALA A 58 19.12 8.97 -4.36
N LYS A 59 18.05 8.93 -5.17
CA LYS A 59 16.76 9.52 -4.78
C LYS A 59 16.04 8.75 -3.67
N THR A 60 16.23 7.44 -3.61
CA THR A 60 15.69 6.61 -2.53
C THR A 60 16.39 6.92 -1.21
N VAL A 61 17.71 7.11 -1.22
CA VAL A 61 18.49 7.54 -0.05
C VAL A 61 18.04 8.93 0.41
N ASP A 62 17.93 9.90 -0.50
CA ASP A 62 17.41 11.24 -0.17
C ASP A 62 16.03 11.15 0.50
N ALA A 63 15.11 10.36 -0.06
CA ALA A 63 13.77 10.16 0.50
C ALA A 63 13.78 9.48 1.87
N LEU A 64 14.68 8.52 2.11
CA LEU A 64 14.85 7.86 3.42
C LEU A 64 15.38 8.81 4.49
N MET A 65 16.24 9.77 4.10
CA MET A 65 16.74 10.81 4.99
C MET A 65 15.63 11.77 5.37
N ASP A 66 14.89 12.32 4.40
CA ASP A 66 13.74 13.20 4.64
C ASP A 66 12.69 12.52 5.53
N ASN A 67 12.36 11.25 5.24
CA ASN A 67 11.42 10.46 6.02
C ASN A 67 11.89 10.32 7.48
N ARG A 68 13.19 10.05 7.71
CA ARG A 68 13.75 9.95 9.05
C ARG A 68 13.61 11.26 9.82
N GLU A 69 13.97 12.38 9.19
CA GLU A 69 13.87 13.71 9.81
C GLU A 69 12.41 14.04 10.14
N ALA A 70 11.48 13.75 9.24
CA ALA A 70 10.04 13.93 9.48
C ALA A 70 9.53 13.07 10.64
N MET A 71 9.95 11.80 10.72
CA MET A 71 9.58 10.92 11.84
C MET A 71 10.12 11.43 13.16
N GLU A 72 11.36 11.92 13.20
CA GLU A 72 11.96 12.50 14.40
C GLU A 72 11.20 13.76 14.85
N ALA A 73 10.87 14.65 13.92
CA ALA A 73 10.10 15.85 14.21
C ALA A 73 8.71 15.53 14.76
N VAL A 74 8.01 14.55 14.18
CA VAL A 74 6.68 14.12 14.65
C VAL A 74 6.76 13.49 16.03
N ARG A 75 7.76 12.64 16.29
CA ARG A 75 7.97 12.03 17.61
C ARG A 75 8.24 13.08 18.68
N HIS A 76 9.15 14.02 18.41
CA HIS A 76 9.41 15.13 19.32
C HIS A 76 8.13 15.93 19.63
N LYS A 77 7.33 16.22 18.60
CA LYS A 77 6.05 16.91 18.77
C LYS A 77 5.07 16.10 19.62
N MET A 78 5.02 14.79 19.46
CA MET A 78 4.18 13.90 20.28
C MET A 78 4.65 13.88 21.74
N ASP A 79 5.95 13.74 21.97
CA ASP A 79 6.57 13.76 23.31
C ASP A 79 6.26 15.09 24.03
N ASP A 80 6.42 16.23 23.34
CA ASP A 80 6.06 17.56 23.86
C ASP A 80 4.58 17.69 24.22
N MET A 81 3.68 17.00 23.51
CA MET A 81 2.25 16.99 23.83
C MET A 81 1.96 16.08 25.02
N LEU A 82 2.60 14.92 25.10
CA LEU A 82 2.46 13.98 26.20
C LEU A 82 2.98 14.58 27.52
N ASP A 83 4.08 15.31 27.49
CA ASP A 83 4.64 15.97 28.68
C ASP A 83 3.77 17.11 29.21
N ARG A 84 2.94 17.72 28.35
CA ARG A 84 2.00 18.78 28.72
C ARG A 84 0.57 18.29 28.96
N ALA A 85 0.30 17.00 28.75
CA ALA A 85 -1.03 16.41 28.89
C ALA A 85 -1.52 16.43 30.35
N GLU A 86 -2.80 16.12 30.56
CA GLU A 86 -3.30 15.84 31.91
C GLU A 86 -2.90 14.44 32.31
N VAL A 87 -2.40 14.26 33.53
CA VAL A 87 -1.95 12.95 34.03
C VAL A 87 -2.92 12.48 35.10
N LEU A 88 -3.55 11.34 34.86
CA LEU A 88 -4.46 10.71 35.82
C LEU A 88 -3.68 10.08 37.00
N PRO A 89 -4.34 9.77 38.13
CA PRO A 89 -3.71 9.09 39.27
C PRO A 89 -3.08 7.74 38.94
N ASP A 90 -3.52 7.09 37.86
CA ASP A 90 -2.96 5.83 37.35
C ASP A 90 -1.72 6.02 36.44
N GLY A 91 -1.36 7.26 36.12
CA GLY A 91 -0.23 7.63 35.27
C GLY A 91 -0.56 7.79 33.78
N ARG A 92 -1.80 7.52 33.33
CA ARG A 92 -2.21 7.72 31.94
C ARG A 92 -2.27 9.20 31.59
N ARG A 93 -1.98 9.51 30.33
CA ARG A 93 -1.98 10.87 29.78
C ARG A 93 -3.23 11.09 28.96
N VAL A 94 -4.06 12.04 29.36
CA VAL A 94 -5.36 12.27 28.75
C VAL A 94 -5.44 13.63 28.08
N PHE A 95 -6.21 13.66 27.00
CA PHE A 95 -6.41 14.80 26.14
C PHE A 95 -7.89 15.13 26.04
N LYS A 96 -8.21 16.41 26.21
CA LYS A 96 -9.55 16.93 25.97
C LYS A 96 -9.76 17.22 24.49
N THR A 97 -10.93 16.91 23.96
CA THR A 97 -11.32 17.29 22.59
C THR A 97 -11.42 18.80 22.40
N MET A 98 -11.30 19.26 21.16
CA MET A 98 -11.46 20.67 20.80
C MET A 98 -12.85 21.24 21.18
N ASP A 99 -13.90 20.41 21.12
CA ASP A 99 -15.24 20.81 21.55
C ASP A 99 -15.41 20.88 23.08
N GLY A 100 -14.41 20.41 23.84
CA GLY A 100 -14.40 20.42 25.29
C GLY A 100 -15.34 19.42 25.96
N LYS A 101 -15.94 18.48 25.21
CA LYS A 101 -16.98 17.58 25.72
C LYS A 101 -16.48 16.19 26.08
N ARG A 102 -15.43 15.71 25.40
CA ARG A 102 -14.94 14.33 25.54
C ARG A 102 -13.47 14.33 25.93
N VAL A 103 -13.05 13.22 26.52
CA VAL A 103 -11.66 12.99 26.94
C VAL A 103 -11.21 11.65 26.38
N PHE A 104 -10.04 11.64 25.76
CA PHE A 104 -9.40 10.45 25.21
C PHE A 104 -8.05 10.26 25.89
N ASP A 105 -7.64 9.02 26.11
CA ASP A 105 -6.29 8.71 26.58
C ASP A 105 -5.26 8.70 25.43
N GLU A 106 -3.98 8.52 25.76
CA GLU A 106 -2.87 8.51 24.80
C GLU A 106 -2.94 7.40 23.75
N HIS A 107 -3.82 6.41 23.95
CA HIS A 107 -4.07 5.28 23.07
C HIS A 107 -5.35 5.45 22.25
N GLY A 108 -6.10 6.53 22.45
CA GLY A 108 -7.34 6.83 21.74
C GLY A 108 -8.59 6.15 22.30
N GLN A 109 -8.53 5.65 23.52
CA GLN A 109 -9.71 5.18 24.22
C GLN A 109 -10.46 6.37 24.83
N GLU A 110 -11.76 6.49 24.54
CA GLU A 110 -12.63 7.47 25.19
C GLU A 110 -12.85 7.11 26.65
N LEU A 111 -12.66 8.08 27.54
CA LEU A 111 -12.87 7.91 28.98
C LEU A 111 -14.25 8.43 29.38
N ALA A 112 -14.92 7.66 30.23
CA ALA A 112 -16.23 8.03 30.74
C ALA A 112 -16.12 9.24 31.68
N PRO A 113 -17.15 10.12 31.74
CA PRO A 113 -17.13 11.31 32.61
C PRO A 113 -16.93 10.99 34.10
N GLU A 114 -17.31 9.79 34.54
CA GLU A 114 -17.12 9.32 35.92
C GLU A 114 -15.63 9.12 36.27
N VAL A 115 -14.79 8.88 35.27
CA VAL A 115 -13.32 8.75 35.45
C VAL A 115 -12.68 10.14 35.47
N ILE A 116 -13.01 10.97 34.48
CA ILE A 116 -12.55 12.36 34.40
C ILE A 116 -13.55 13.23 33.64
N GLU A 117 -13.96 14.33 34.25
CA GLU A 117 -14.81 15.32 33.59
C GLU A 117 -13.97 16.22 32.67
N ALA A 118 -14.40 16.42 31.43
CA ALA A 118 -13.69 17.29 30.47
C ALA A 118 -13.55 18.75 30.96
N SER A 119 -14.50 19.23 31.77
CA SER A 119 -14.45 20.56 32.42
C SER A 119 -13.28 20.72 33.39
N SER A 120 -12.76 19.63 33.96
CA SER A 120 -11.66 19.66 34.93
C SER A 120 -10.28 19.85 34.29
N ILE A 121 -10.14 19.55 32.98
CA ILE A 121 -8.88 19.66 32.24
C ILE A 121 -8.70 21.09 31.72
N ASP A 122 -7.56 21.73 32.01
CA ASP A 122 -7.25 23.09 31.55
C ASP A 122 -7.31 23.19 30.01
N ASP A 123 -7.98 24.23 29.50
CA ASP A 123 -8.10 24.50 28.06
C ASP A 123 -6.77 24.80 27.36
N LYS A 124 -5.74 25.18 28.10
CA LYS A 124 -4.38 25.42 27.59
C LYS A 124 -3.62 24.14 27.27
N LYS A 125 -4.10 22.98 27.73
CA LYS A 125 -3.46 21.69 27.45
C LYS A 125 -3.66 21.28 25.98
N PRO A 126 -2.75 20.45 25.42
CA PRO A 126 -2.90 19.93 24.06
C PRO A 126 -4.26 19.26 23.86
N LYS A 127 -4.83 19.43 22.67
CA LYS A 127 -6.12 18.86 22.30
C LYS A 127 -5.95 17.49 21.66
N TRP A 128 -6.93 16.62 21.87
CA TRP A 128 -6.92 15.25 21.35
C TRP A 128 -6.70 15.20 19.84
N GLU A 129 -7.39 16.05 19.08
CA GLU A 129 -7.32 16.06 17.62
C GLU A 129 -5.90 16.36 17.11
N THR A 130 -5.20 17.31 17.75
CA THR A 130 -3.81 17.64 17.37
C THR A 130 -2.83 16.50 17.69
N TYR A 131 -3.06 15.78 18.79
CA TYR A 131 -2.29 14.60 19.14
C TYR A 131 -2.55 13.46 18.15
N LYS A 132 -3.83 13.18 17.87
CA LYS A 132 -4.27 12.19 16.89
C LYS A 132 -3.70 12.45 15.50
N ASP A 133 -3.73 13.69 15.01
CA ASP A 133 -3.15 14.04 13.71
C ASP A 133 -1.65 13.72 13.65
N SER A 134 -0.93 13.91 14.77
CA SER A 134 0.50 13.58 14.84
C SER A 134 0.73 12.07 14.89
N MET A 135 -0.16 11.31 15.54
CA MET A 135 -0.14 9.84 15.52
C MET A 135 -0.45 9.28 14.12
N ASP A 136 -1.45 9.84 13.43
CA ASP A 136 -1.81 9.49 12.06
C ASP A 136 -0.63 9.77 11.11
N GLU A 137 0.04 10.91 11.28
CA GLU A 137 1.23 11.26 10.50
C GLU A 137 2.42 10.34 10.78
N ASN A 138 2.69 9.99 12.04
CA ASN A 138 3.73 9.01 12.38
C ASN A 138 3.44 7.63 11.74
N THR A 139 2.16 7.24 11.70
CA THR A 139 1.73 6.00 11.03
C THR A 139 1.97 6.07 9.53
N ARG A 140 1.59 7.19 8.89
CA ARG A 140 1.83 7.46 7.47
C ARG A 140 3.32 7.39 7.12
N LEU A 141 4.16 8.07 7.90
CA LEU A 141 5.62 8.09 7.70
C LEU A 141 6.25 6.71 7.91
N THR A 142 5.72 5.90 8.84
CA THR A 142 6.17 4.53 9.04
C THR A 142 5.89 3.68 7.80
N TYR A 143 4.67 3.75 7.27
CA TYR A 143 4.31 3.05 6.03
C TYR A 143 5.15 3.51 4.83
N GLU A 144 5.35 4.82 4.67
CA GLU A 144 6.22 5.37 3.63
C GLU A 144 7.67 4.84 3.74
N ARG A 145 8.20 4.71 4.97
CA ARG A 145 9.52 4.15 5.20
C ARG A 145 9.62 2.69 4.75
N GLU A 146 8.60 1.88 5.04
CA GLU A 146 8.55 0.48 4.60
C GLU A 146 8.58 0.39 3.07
N GLN A 147 7.78 1.21 2.38
CA GLN A 147 7.79 1.27 0.91
C GLN A 147 9.17 1.65 0.35
N LEU A 148 9.87 2.60 0.98
CA LEU A 148 11.22 3.01 0.55
C LEU A 148 12.25 1.87 0.72
N ILE A 149 12.18 1.12 1.82
CA ILE A 149 13.06 -0.03 2.08
C ILE A 149 12.77 -1.18 1.10
N GLU A 150 11.50 -1.45 0.83
CA GLU A 150 11.10 -2.44 -0.18
C GLU A 150 11.61 -2.04 -1.57
N TYR A 151 11.50 -0.76 -1.93
CA TYR A 151 11.99 -0.25 -3.19
C TYR A 151 13.51 -0.37 -3.30
N GLN A 152 14.26 0.00 -2.26
CA GLN A 152 15.71 -0.19 -2.21
C GLN A 152 16.11 -1.66 -2.42
N THR A 153 15.39 -2.58 -1.76
CA THR A 153 15.60 -4.02 -1.95
C THR A 153 15.38 -4.47 -3.40
N LYS A 154 14.42 -3.86 -4.11
CA LYS A 154 14.20 -4.13 -5.54
C LYS A 154 15.33 -3.56 -6.41
N LEU A 155 15.85 -2.38 -6.10
CA LEU A 155 16.99 -1.79 -6.79
C LEU A 155 18.23 -2.68 -6.66
N ASP A 156 18.49 -3.20 -5.46
CA ASP A 156 19.60 -4.12 -5.21
C ASP A 156 19.46 -5.44 -5.99
N LYS A 157 18.25 -6.01 -6.02
CA LYS A 157 17.94 -7.19 -6.84
C LYS A 157 18.14 -6.92 -8.33
N ALA A 158 17.74 -5.75 -8.81
CA ALA A 158 17.95 -5.35 -10.20
C ALA A 158 19.45 -5.26 -10.52
N ARG A 159 20.25 -4.61 -9.67
CA ARG A 159 21.72 -4.53 -9.82
C ARG A 159 22.35 -5.92 -9.86
N ALA A 160 22.02 -6.78 -8.89
CA ALA A 160 22.52 -8.15 -8.86
C ALA A 160 22.15 -8.95 -10.12
N ARG A 161 20.95 -8.75 -10.66
CA ARG A 161 20.53 -9.39 -11.93
C ARG A 161 21.35 -8.90 -13.12
N LEU A 162 21.70 -7.61 -13.17
CA LEU A 162 22.54 -7.01 -14.20
C LEU A 162 23.99 -7.50 -14.11
N ASP A 163 24.51 -7.66 -12.90
CA ASP A 163 25.89 -8.13 -12.66
C ASP A 163 26.11 -9.60 -13.05
N LYS A 164 25.02 -10.39 -13.14
CA LYS A 164 25.07 -11.76 -13.65
C LYS A 164 25.46 -11.83 -15.15
N GLY A 165 25.23 -10.76 -15.92
CA GLY A 165 25.71 -10.61 -17.30
C GLY A 165 24.94 -11.38 -18.38
N ASP A 166 23.90 -12.13 -18.01
CA ASP A 166 23.05 -12.92 -18.91
C ASP A 166 21.60 -12.40 -18.98
N ILE A 167 21.43 -11.07 -18.88
CA ILE A 167 20.10 -10.44 -18.90
C ILE A 167 19.62 -10.19 -20.34
N THR A 168 18.37 -10.55 -20.61
CA THR A 168 17.74 -10.31 -21.92
C THR A 168 17.19 -8.89 -22.03
N ALA A 169 16.95 -8.42 -23.25
CA ALA A 169 16.32 -7.11 -23.45
C ALA A 169 14.92 -7.05 -22.80
N LYS A 170 14.11 -8.11 -22.97
CA LYS A 170 12.79 -8.23 -22.37
C LYS A 170 12.83 -8.24 -20.84
N GLU A 171 13.78 -8.96 -20.25
CA GLU A 171 13.98 -8.93 -18.79
C GLU A 171 14.36 -7.53 -18.30
N THR A 172 15.25 -6.84 -19.02
CA THR A 172 15.66 -5.46 -18.69
C THR A 172 14.46 -4.52 -18.67
N ASP A 173 13.62 -4.58 -19.71
CA ASP A 173 12.42 -3.75 -19.82
C ASP A 173 11.35 -4.12 -18.78
N SER A 174 11.21 -5.41 -18.47
CA SER A 174 10.33 -5.90 -17.39
C SER A 174 10.75 -5.35 -16.02
N ILE A 175 12.04 -5.39 -15.69
CA ILE A 175 12.56 -4.83 -14.44
C ILE A 175 12.34 -3.32 -14.41
N LYS A 176 12.63 -2.60 -15.50
CA LYS A 176 12.35 -1.15 -15.59
C LYS A 176 10.88 -0.84 -15.35
N ALA A 177 9.97 -1.63 -15.94
CA ALA A 177 8.54 -1.46 -15.77
C ALA A 177 8.10 -1.72 -14.32
N ASP A 178 8.58 -2.79 -13.68
CA ASP A 178 8.27 -3.06 -12.26
C ASP A 178 8.81 -1.96 -11.34
N LEU A 179 10.05 -1.52 -11.55
CA LEU A 179 10.65 -0.43 -10.77
C LEU A 179 9.92 0.89 -10.96
N SER A 180 9.41 1.17 -12.17
CA SER A 180 8.64 2.40 -12.42
C SER A 180 7.25 2.33 -11.80
N LYS A 181 6.60 1.15 -11.89
CA LYS A 181 5.27 0.89 -11.32
C LYS A 181 5.28 0.97 -9.79
N THR A 182 6.29 0.37 -9.17
CA THR A 182 6.40 0.25 -7.70
C THR A 182 7.26 1.33 -7.06
N MET A 183 7.62 2.37 -7.82
CA MET A 183 8.33 3.54 -7.31
C MET A 183 7.48 4.28 -6.29
N PRO A 184 7.96 4.46 -5.04
CA PRO A 184 7.24 5.23 -4.02
C PRO A 184 7.11 6.70 -4.43
N ASP A 185 6.03 7.35 -3.98
CA ASP A 185 5.73 8.75 -4.34
C ASP A 185 6.83 9.72 -3.90
N ALA A 186 7.48 9.46 -2.76
CA ALA A 186 8.63 10.25 -2.30
C ALA A 186 9.80 10.22 -3.29
N VAL A 187 10.08 9.05 -3.87
CA VAL A 187 11.14 8.89 -4.89
C VAL A 187 10.72 9.58 -6.19
N ARG A 188 9.45 9.44 -6.60
CA ARG A 188 8.89 10.13 -7.78
C ARG A 188 9.03 11.65 -7.66
N GLU A 189 8.69 12.20 -6.51
CA GLU A 189 8.81 13.63 -6.21
C GLU A 189 10.26 14.10 -6.34
N LYS A 190 11.22 13.33 -5.80
CA LYS A 190 12.67 13.62 -5.91
C LYS A 190 13.22 13.50 -7.34
N LEU A 191 12.55 12.73 -8.20
CA LEU A 191 12.85 12.61 -9.64
C LEU A 191 12.14 13.69 -10.48
N GLY A 192 11.28 14.52 -9.88
CA GLY A 192 10.47 15.51 -10.60
C GLY A 192 9.35 14.89 -11.44
N LEU A 193 8.93 13.66 -11.11
CA LEU A 193 7.80 12.99 -11.73
C LEU A 193 6.50 13.40 -11.01
N GLU A 194 5.40 13.55 -11.74
CA GLU A 194 4.10 13.79 -11.12
C GLU A 194 3.73 12.63 -10.18
N LYS A 195 3.11 12.97 -9.04
CA LYS A 195 2.56 11.98 -8.11
C LYS A 195 1.55 11.13 -8.86
N SER A 196 1.64 9.80 -8.72
CA SER A 196 0.57 8.95 -9.22
C SER A 196 -0.74 9.38 -8.57
N LYS A 197 -1.82 9.42 -9.36
CA LYS A 197 -3.16 9.58 -8.79
C LYS A 197 -3.31 8.56 -7.66
N PRO A 198 -3.77 8.97 -6.47
CA PRO A 198 -3.94 8.04 -5.37
C PRO A 198 -4.93 6.97 -5.82
N ASP A 199 -4.44 5.74 -6.01
CA ASP A 199 -5.31 4.57 -6.06
C ASP A 199 -6.05 4.57 -4.73
N ALA A 200 -7.39 4.53 -4.81
CA ALA A 200 -8.27 4.60 -3.66
C ALA A 200 -7.74 3.68 -2.55
N LYS A 201 -7.42 4.30 -1.41
CA LYS A 201 -6.99 3.70 -0.15
C LYS A 201 -7.59 2.29 -0.01
N PRO A 202 -6.82 1.23 0.28
CA PRO A 202 -7.42 -0.04 0.65
C PRO A 202 -8.25 0.23 1.90
N GLU A 203 -9.57 0.23 1.72
CA GLU A 203 -10.55 0.27 2.79
C GLU A 203 -10.12 -0.84 3.76
N ALA A 204 -9.73 -0.43 4.96
CA ALA A 204 -9.40 -1.35 6.03
C ALA A 204 -10.59 -2.32 6.12
N SER A 205 -10.39 -3.55 5.68
CA SER A 205 -11.32 -4.63 5.90
C SER A 205 -11.39 -4.79 7.41
N ALA A 206 -12.38 -4.15 8.02
CA ALA A 206 -12.76 -4.45 9.38
C ALA A 206 -12.91 -5.98 9.46
N PRO A 207 -12.26 -6.66 10.42
CA PRO A 207 -12.50 -8.07 10.61
C PRO A 207 -13.99 -8.23 10.88
N ALA A 208 -14.70 -8.84 9.92
CA ALA A 208 -16.06 -9.29 10.15
C ALA A 208 -16.00 -10.23 11.36
N LEU A 209 -16.55 -9.77 12.48
CA LEU A 209 -16.78 -10.63 13.63
C LEU A 209 -17.55 -11.86 13.13
N PRO A 210 -17.10 -13.08 13.39
CA PRO A 210 -17.84 -14.27 12.98
C PRO A 210 -19.21 -14.24 13.65
N ASP A 211 -20.28 -14.31 12.85
CA ASP A 211 -21.70 -14.40 13.23
C ASP A 211 -22.06 -15.64 14.08
N ASP A 212 -21.07 -16.34 14.62
CA ASP A 212 -21.23 -17.71 15.15
C ASP A 212 -21.07 -17.80 16.68
N MET A 213 -21.43 -16.74 17.40
CA MET A 213 -21.60 -16.79 18.87
C MET A 213 -22.84 -17.60 19.28
N ASP A 214 -23.83 -17.73 18.40
CA ASP A 214 -25.09 -18.44 18.68
C ASP A 214 -24.90 -19.98 18.69
N ASN A 215 -23.96 -20.51 17.89
CA ASN A 215 -23.59 -21.92 17.96
C ASN A 215 -22.77 -22.27 19.21
N LEU A 216 -22.03 -21.31 19.80
CA LEU A 216 -21.26 -21.54 21.01
C LEU A 216 -22.18 -21.69 22.24
N MET A 217 -23.27 -20.93 22.30
CA MET A 217 -24.28 -21.01 23.37
C MET A 217 -25.09 -22.31 23.34
N ARG A 218 -25.34 -22.89 22.15
CA ARG A 218 -26.06 -24.19 22.05
C ARG A 218 -25.21 -25.39 22.45
N LYS A 219 -23.89 -25.31 22.36
CA LYS A 219 -22.98 -26.45 22.57
C LYS A 219 -22.55 -26.65 24.03
N THR A 220 -22.79 -25.68 24.90
CA THR A 220 -22.34 -25.72 26.31
C THR A 220 -23.36 -26.27 27.32
N GLY A 221 -24.51 -26.79 26.86
CA GLY A 221 -25.22 -27.85 27.60
C GLY A 221 -25.63 -27.55 29.06
N PHE A 222 -25.97 -26.29 29.39
CA PHE A 222 -26.61 -25.99 30.67
C PHE A 222 -28.12 -26.16 30.53
N ALA A 223 -28.59 -27.40 30.71
CA ALA A 223 -30.01 -27.66 30.93
C ALA A 223 -30.41 -27.17 32.34
N PRO A 224 -31.55 -26.47 32.50
CA PRO A 224 -32.10 -26.17 33.81
C PRO A 224 -32.64 -27.46 34.43
N VAL A 225 -32.15 -27.81 35.62
CA VAL A 225 -32.67 -28.92 36.40
C VAL A 225 -34.08 -28.55 36.87
N ALA A 226 -35.07 -29.29 36.38
CA ALA A 226 -36.45 -29.14 36.82
C ALA A 226 -36.56 -29.52 38.30
N SER A 227 -37.03 -28.57 39.11
CA SER A 227 -37.45 -28.80 40.49
C SER A 227 -38.77 -29.57 40.46
N VAL A 228 -38.81 -30.72 41.12
CA VAL A 228 -40.01 -31.54 41.39
C VAL A 228 -40.08 -31.68 42.92
N PRO A 229 -41.28 -31.60 43.54
CA PRO A 229 -41.51 -31.07 44.89
C PRO A 229 -40.97 -31.93 46.04
#